data_AF-W8FAG4-F1
#
_entry.id   AF-W8FAG4-F1
#
_cell.length_a   1.000
_cell.length_b   1.000
_cell.length_c   1.000
_cell.angle_alpha   90.00
_cell.angle_beta   90.00
_cell.angle_gamma   90.00
#
_symmetry.space_group_name_H-M   'P 1'
#
loop_
_entity.id
_entity.type
_entity.pdbx_description
1 polymer ?
#
loop_
_entity_poly.entity_id
_entity_poly.type
_entity_poly.pdbx_seq_one_letter_code
_entity_poly.pdbx_strand_id
1 'polypeptide(L)' 'MYISFAFSTGIMLVVGLAVYYLLGDPDTWVYTTAVAVVALLFTPLSLRYSRTLMLYLFGGVRYDKRYANRT' A
#
# COMPACT_ATOMS: atom_id res chain seq x y z
N MET A 1 -11.06 1.10 -4.92
CA MET A 1 -11.71 1.28 -3.60
C MET A 1 -11.24 0.24 -2.58
N TYR A 2 -11.43 -1.08 -2.82
CA TYR A 2 -10.96 -2.13 -1.89
C TYR A 2 -9.44 -2.26 -1.75
N ILE A 3 -8.68 -2.09 -2.84
CA ILE A 3 -7.20 -2.21 -2.80
C ILE A 3 -6.59 -1.09 -1.95
N SER A 4 -7.04 0.15 -2.13
CA SER A 4 -6.59 1.28 -1.31
C SER A 4 -7.03 1.16 0.16
N PHE A 5 -8.19 0.55 0.43
CA PHE A 5 -8.64 0.23 1.79
C PHE A 5 -7.72 -0.81 2.45
N ALA A 6 -7.36 -1.89 1.74
CA ALA A 6 -6.43 -2.90 2.22
C ALA A 6 -5.05 -2.32 2.55
N PHE A 7 -4.55 -1.37 1.75
CA PHE A 7 -3.33 -0.63 2.08
C PHE A 7 -3.49 0.19 3.37
N SER A 8 -4.59 0.93 3.52
CA SER A 8 -4.82 1.75 4.72
C SER A 8 -4.92 0.90 5.99
N THR A 9 -5.68 -0.19 5.96
CA THR A 9 -5.82 -1.14 7.08
C THR A 9 -4.49 -1.85 7.38
N GLY A 10 -3.74 -2.24 6.34
CA GLY A 10 -2.42 -2.84 6.49
C GLY A 10 -1.43 -1.89 7.16
N ILE A 11 -1.41 -0.62 6.75
CA ILE A 11 -0.57 0.41 7.38
C ILE A 11 -0.94 0.59 8.84
N MET A 12 -2.23 0.68 9.17
CA MET A 12 -2.69 0.83 10.55
C MET A 12 -2.22 -0.34 11.44
N LEU A 13 -2.36 -1.58 10.97
CA LEU A 13 -1.92 -2.77 11.72
C LEU A 13 -0.40 -2.83 11.87
N VAL A 14 0.35 -2.66 10.77
CA VAL A 14 1.81 -2.76 10.77
C VAL A 14 2.44 -1.64 11.59
N VAL A 15 1.97 -0.40 11.43
CA VAL A 15 2.52 0.75 12.17
C VAL A 15 2.13 0.66 13.65
N GLY A 16 0.91 0.25 13.97
CA GLY A 16 0.50 0.04 15.36
C GLY A 16 1.37 -1.00 16.07
N LEU A 17 1.58 -2.16 15.44
CA LEU A 17 2.48 -3.21 15.95
C LEU A 17 3.94 -2.74 16.04
N ALA A 18 4.42 -2.02 15.03
CA ALA A 18 5.80 -1.51 15.01
C ALA A 18 6.04 -0.49 16.14
N VAL A 19 5.11 0.43 16.36
CA VAL A 19 5.21 1.43 17.44
C VAL A 19 5.14 0.75 18.80
N TYR A 20 4.25 -0.23 18.99
CA TYR A 20 4.17 -1.00 20.23
C TYR A 20 5.49 -1.72 20.54
N TYR A 21 6.07 -2.40 19.54
CA TYR A 21 7.30 -3.17 19.71
C TYR A 21 8.55 -2.29 19.87
N LEU A 22 8.64 -1.15 19.19
CA LEU A 22 9.81 -0.26 19.27
C LEU A 22 9.78 0.67 20.49
N LEU A 23 8.62 1.21 20.86
CA LEU A 23 8.51 2.22 21.92
C LEU A 23 8.07 1.66 23.28
N GLY A 24 7.63 0.39 23.34
CA GLY A 24 7.36 -0.31 24.59
C GLY A 24 6.23 0.32 25.42
N ASP A 25 5.02 0.35 24.87
CA ASP A 25 3.83 0.99 25.45
C ASP A 25 3.88 2.53 25.57
N PRO A 26 4.06 3.26 24.45
CA PRO A 26 3.86 4.70 24.42
C PRO A 26 2.38 5.06 24.62
N ASP A 27 2.13 6.33 24.93
CA ASP A 27 0.79 6.86 25.14
C ASP A 27 -0.04 6.89 23.83
N THR A 28 -1.37 6.91 23.94
CA THR A 28 -2.32 6.70 22.82
C THR A 28 -2.14 7.70 21.67
N TRP A 29 -1.71 8.93 22.00
CA TRP A 29 -1.46 9.98 21.01
C TRP A 29 -0.30 9.65 20.07
N VAL A 30 0.70 8.88 20.54
CA VAL A 30 1.88 8.49 19.75
C VAL A 30 1.47 7.52 18.64
N TYR A 31 0.58 6.57 18.93
CA TYR A 31 0.03 5.67 17.92
C TYR A 31 -0.77 6.44 16.85
N THR A 32 -1.62 7.36 17.30
CA THR A 32 -2.50 8.11 16.38
C THR A 32 -1.68 9.01 15.44
N THR A 33 -0.67 9.71 15.98
CA THR A 33 0.21 10.57 15.19
C THR A 33 1.13 9.77 14.28
N ALA A 34 1.71 8.66 14.74
CA ALA A 34 2.54 7.79 13.91
C ALA A 34 1.76 7.19 12.73
N VAL A 35 0.56 6.67 12.98
CA VAL A 35 -0.32 6.15 11.91
C VAL A 35 -0.68 7.26 10.93
N ALA A 36 -1.01 8.46 11.40
CA ALA A 36 -1.33 9.59 10.52
C ALA A 36 -0.14 10.00 9.62
N VAL A 37 1.06 10.11 10.19
CA VAL A 37 2.29 10.46 9.44
C VAL A 37 2.62 9.39 8.40
N VAL A 38 2.59 8.12 8.78
CA VAL A 38 2.88 7.02 7.84
C VAL A 38 1.81 6.93 6.76
N ALA A 39 0.53 7.09 7.11
CA ALA A 39 -0.56 7.11 6.13
C ALA A 39 -0.39 8.25 5.12
N LEU A 40 0.01 9.46 5.55
CA LEU A 40 0.30 10.59 4.67
C LEU A 40 1.49 10.30 3.75
N LEU A 41 2.59 9.75 4.28
CA LEU A 41 3.76 9.36 3.49
C LEU A 41 3.45 8.27 2.45
N PHE A 42 2.58 7.32 2.81
CA PHE A 42 2.15 6.24 1.91
C PHE A 42 0.98 6.61 1.01
N THR A 43 0.37 7.79 1.18
CA THR A 43 -0.71 8.30 0.30
C THR A 43 -0.31 8.30 -1.19
N PRO A 44 0.85 8.85 -1.60
CA PRO A 44 1.27 8.80 -3.01
C PRO A 44 1.52 7.38 -3.52
N LEU A 45 2.03 6.48 -2.65
CA LEU A 45 2.26 5.08 -3.00
C LEU A 45 0.93 4.34 -3.20
N SER A 46 -0.03 4.52 -2.31
CA SER A 46 -1.36 3.92 -2.40
C SER A 46 -2.08 4.31 -3.70
N LEU A 47 -1.98 5.58 -4.11
CA LEU A 47 -2.60 6.06 -5.35
C LEU A 47 -1.88 5.55 -6.62
N ARG A 48 -0.55 5.47 -6.60
CA ARG A 48 0.23 4.95 -7.75
C ARG A 48 0.08 3.44 -7.91
N TYR A 49 0.29 2.68 -6.84
CA TYR A 49 0.24 1.21 -6.91
C TYR A 49 -1.17 0.68 -7.12
N SER A 50 -2.21 1.33 -6.61
CA SER A 50 -3.59 0.89 -6.84
C SER A 50 -3.94 0.81 -8.33
N ARG A 51 -3.47 1.77 -9.15
CA ARG A 51 -3.67 1.73 -10.62
C ARG A 51 -2.84 0.64 -11.30
N THR A 52 -1.56 0.50 -10.97
CA THR A 52 -0.70 -0.54 -11.57
C THR A 52 -1.16 -1.95 -11.18
N LEU A 53 -1.55 -2.15 -9.93
CA LEU A 53 -2.01 -3.44 -9.42
C LEU A 53 -3.38 -3.82 -10.01
N MET A 54 -4.27 -2.84 -10.23
CA MET A 54 -5.52 -3.07 -10.96
C MET A 54 -5.27 -3.50 -12.40
N LEU A 55 -4.35 -2.85 -13.11
CA LEU A 55 -3.98 -3.26 -14.47
C LEU A 55 -3.24 -4.60 -14.50
N TYR A 56 -2.46 -4.93 -13.47
CA TYR A 56 -1.77 -6.21 -13.40
C TYR A 56 -2.72 -7.37 -13.07
N LEU A 57 -3.62 -7.21 -12.10
CA LEU A 57 -4.58 -8.25 -11.73
C LEU A 57 -5.74 -8.36 -12.73
N PHE A 58 -6.27 -7.23 -13.21
CA PHE A 58 -7.49 -7.17 -14.03
C PHE A 58 -7.27 -6.69 -15.46
N GLY A 59 -6.07 -6.24 -15.83
CA GLY A 59 -5.85 -5.67 -17.16
C GLY A 59 -5.93 -6.69 -18.29
N GLY A 60 -5.84 -8.00 -18.00
CA GLY A 60 -6.07 -9.06 -19.00
C GLY A 60 -5.11 -9.06 -20.20
N VAL A 61 -4.13 -8.15 -20.23
CA VAL A 61 -3.16 -8.02 -21.31
C VAL A 61 -2.15 -9.15 -21.18
N ARG A 62 -2.34 -10.20 -21.97
CA ARG A 62 -1.33 -11.25 -22.16
C ARG A 62 -0.41 -10.84 -23.30
N TYR A 63 0.89 -10.94 -23.06
CA TYR A 63 1.91 -10.72 -24.07
C TYR A 63 1.74 -11.72 -25.22
N ASP A 64 1.42 -11.22 -26.43
CA ASP A 64 1.31 -12.04 -27.63
C ASP A 64 2.67 -12.07 -28.35
N LYS A 65 3.33 -13.24 -28.26
CA LYS A 65 4.63 -13.51 -28.89
C LYS A 65 4.61 -13.36 -30.41
N ARG A 66 3.44 -13.41 -31.07
CA ARG A 66 3.35 -13.26 -32.54
C ARG A 66 3.81 -11.89 -33.03
N TYR A 67 3.71 -10.86 -32.21
CA TYR A 67 4.12 -9.50 -32.56
C TYR A 67 5.57 -9.18 -32.18
N ALA A 68 6.26 -10.08 -31.48
CA ALA A 68 7.64 -9.88 -31.02
C ALA A 68 8.70 -10.12 -32.11
N ASN A 69 8.37 -10.89 -33.15
CA ASN A 69 9.29 -11.28 -34.23
C ASN A 69 9.13 -10.44 -35.52
N ARG A 70 8.50 -9.26 -35.44
CA ARG A 70 8.28 -8.35 -36.57
C ARG A 70 9.13 -7.07 -36.45
N THR A 71 10.44 -7.26 -36.29
CA THR A 71 11.49 -6.24 -36.49
C THR A 71 12.71 -6.95 -37.02
#